data_AF-A0A5E3WQV6-F1
#
_entry.id   AF-A0A5E3WQV6-F1
#
_cell.length_a   1.000
_cell.length_b   1.000
_cell.length_c   1.000
_cell.angle_alpha   90.00
_cell.angle_beta   90.00
_cell.angle_gamma   90.00
#
_symmetry.space_group_name_H-M   'P 1'
#
loop_
_entity.id
_entity.type
_entity.pdbx_description
1 polymer ?
#
loop_
_entity_poly.entity_id
_entity_poly.type
_entity_poly.pdbx_seq_one_letter_code
_entity_poly.pdbx_strand_id
1 'polypeptide(L)'
;MAIQRSKGALSLEMSVCYGIVGLCFESRFGLARSEEDIRAAVSSLNKALELIPDGHPRVSTILNNLGTAQSKLYEHTLTVIDFKAAVETFLRATSHLSGKPSIRFQAAASCVSLLSRNTAFATMDMLLSAHSRIIAILPEIVWLGHDIHRRFWESSRMGQVVNAAVAAAIAGRALSRAVEWLEAGRALIWAQVSSLRTPLDELYDAHPKLADDLRIVRTRLQTSAYDGFSRRSDSLADGTGLAGNPAADDHRKLVIEHEKLLKKIRGSPGFEDFLLPKSYNQLLTSRARLDGAVVSST
;
A
#
# COMPACT_ATOMS: atom_id res chain seq x y z
N MET A 1 5.01 -6.97 34.63
CA MET A 1 4.58 -7.29 33.25
C MET A 1 3.16 -6.78 32.92
N ALA A 2 2.19 -6.84 33.83
CA ALA A 2 0.82 -6.32 33.61
C ALA A 2 0.72 -4.78 33.45
N ILE A 3 1.49 -4.01 34.24
CA ILE A 3 1.47 -2.53 34.23
C ILE A 3 1.99 -1.93 32.90
N GLN A 4 2.93 -2.61 32.24
CA GLN A 4 3.50 -2.16 30.97
C GLN A 4 2.56 -2.47 29.79
N ARG A 5 1.78 -3.55 29.89
CA ARG A 5 0.72 -3.89 28.93
C ARG A 5 -0.49 -2.95 29.03
N SER A 6 -0.88 -2.52 30.23
CA SER A 6 -1.99 -1.55 30.40
C SER A 6 -1.63 -0.17 29.85
N LYS A 7 -0.39 0.32 30.09
CA LYS A 7 0.11 1.58 29.51
C LYS A 7 0.13 1.55 27.97
N GLY A 8 0.54 0.44 27.37
CA GLY A 8 0.54 0.28 25.91
C GLY A 8 -0.86 0.28 25.28
N ALA A 9 -1.85 -0.33 25.96
CA ALA A 9 -3.24 -0.35 25.50
C ALA A 9 -3.90 1.04 25.57
N LEU A 10 -3.70 1.76 26.67
CA LEU A 10 -4.16 3.14 26.85
C LEU A 10 -3.53 4.09 25.81
N SER A 11 -2.23 3.92 25.51
CA SER A 11 -1.55 4.69 24.47
C SER A 11 -2.18 4.48 23.10
N LEU A 12 -2.47 3.22 22.74
CA LEU A 12 -3.11 2.90 21.47
C LEU A 12 -4.54 3.46 21.39
N GLU A 13 -5.30 3.43 22.48
CA GLU A 13 -6.64 4.03 22.56
C GLU A 13 -6.62 5.54 22.37
N MET A 14 -5.74 6.24 23.08
CA MET A 14 -5.55 7.67 22.84
C MET A 14 -5.13 7.95 21.40
N SER A 15 -4.23 7.15 20.81
CA SER A 15 -3.85 7.29 19.40
C SER A 15 -5.07 7.22 18.47
N VAL A 16 -6.01 6.30 18.73
CA VAL A 16 -7.26 6.20 17.97
C VAL A 16 -8.08 7.47 18.11
N CYS A 17 -8.29 7.94 19.34
CA CYS A 17 -9.11 9.11 19.63
C CYS A 17 -8.53 10.35 18.97
N TYR A 18 -7.22 10.59 19.09
CA TYR A 18 -6.53 11.69 18.42
C TYR A 18 -6.65 11.60 16.89
N GLY A 19 -6.58 10.38 16.33
CA GLY A 19 -6.81 10.18 14.90
C GLY A 19 -8.22 10.57 14.45
N ILE A 20 -9.24 10.24 15.25
CA ILE A 20 -10.64 10.60 14.96
C ILE A 20 -10.85 12.11 15.12
N VAL A 21 -10.35 12.71 16.20
CA VAL A 21 -10.42 14.15 16.43
C VAL A 21 -9.76 14.92 15.27
N GLY A 22 -8.62 14.44 14.78
CA GLY A 22 -7.97 14.99 13.60
C GLY A 22 -8.87 15.00 12.36
N LEU A 23 -9.57 13.91 12.09
CA LEU A 23 -10.53 13.80 10.98
C LEU A 23 -11.75 14.71 11.15
N CYS A 24 -12.24 14.88 12.38
CA CYS A 24 -13.33 15.81 12.68
C CYS A 24 -12.94 17.25 12.38
N PHE A 25 -11.73 17.67 12.79
CA PHE A 25 -11.19 18.99 12.47
C PHE A 25 -10.98 19.18 10.96
N GLU A 26 -10.46 18.17 10.26
CA GLU A 26 -10.31 18.21 8.80
C GLU A 26 -11.66 18.36 8.08
N SER A 27 -12.70 17.70 8.59
CA SER A 27 -14.07 17.79 8.05
C SER A 27 -14.66 19.18 8.29
N ARG A 28 -14.48 19.74 9.50
CA ARG A 28 -14.86 21.11 9.83
C ARG A 28 -14.16 22.15 8.96
N PHE A 29 -12.85 21.97 8.72
CA PHE A 29 -12.10 22.82 7.78
C PHE A 29 -12.71 22.80 6.38
N GLY A 30 -13.19 21.65 5.90
CA GLY A 30 -13.87 21.54 4.61
C GLY A 30 -15.11 22.45 4.49
N LEU A 31 -15.80 22.69 5.62
CA LEU A 31 -17.00 23.54 5.68
C LEU A 31 -16.66 25.01 5.94
N ALA A 32 -15.79 25.29 6.91
CA ALA A 32 -15.53 26.64 7.42
C ALA A 32 -14.26 27.29 6.86
N ARG A 33 -13.36 26.51 6.25
CA ARG A 33 -12.04 26.94 5.76
C ARG A 33 -11.17 27.64 6.82
N SER A 34 -11.37 27.32 8.10
CA SER A 34 -10.61 27.90 9.22
C SER A 34 -9.19 27.32 9.33
N GLU A 35 -8.17 28.18 9.27
CA GLU A 35 -6.77 27.78 9.46
C GLU A 35 -6.53 27.07 10.82
N GLU A 36 -7.27 27.49 11.86
CA GLU A 36 -7.20 26.88 13.19
C GLU A 36 -7.65 25.42 13.15
N ASP A 37 -8.75 25.11 12.46
CA ASP A 37 -9.25 23.76 12.33
C ASP A 37 -8.23 22.85 11.63
N ILE A 38 -7.61 23.29 10.52
CA ILE A 38 -6.65 22.45 9.81
C ILE A 38 -5.33 22.27 10.60
N ARG A 39 -4.89 23.29 11.36
CA ARG A 39 -3.76 23.14 12.28
C ARG A 39 -4.08 22.20 13.44
N ALA A 40 -5.29 22.26 13.98
CA ALA A 40 -5.76 21.34 15.01
C ALA A 40 -5.82 19.89 14.50
N ALA A 41 -6.21 19.70 13.23
CA ALA A 41 -6.18 18.40 12.57
C ALA A 41 -4.76 17.83 12.50
N VAL A 42 -3.80 18.62 12.01
CA VAL A 42 -2.37 18.25 11.93
C VAL A 42 -1.80 17.93 13.31
N SER A 43 -2.07 18.76 14.31
CA SER A 43 -1.62 18.55 15.69
C SER A 43 -2.17 17.24 16.28
N SER A 44 -3.46 16.99 16.11
CA SER A 44 -4.11 15.77 16.61
C SER A 44 -3.53 14.52 15.94
N LEU A 45 -3.31 14.55 14.62
CA LEU A 45 -2.74 13.42 13.88
C LEU A 45 -1.28 13.14 14.24
N ASN A 46 -0.49 14.18 14.53
CA ASN A 46 0.86 14.01 15.09
C ASN A 46 0.81 13.34 16.47
N LYS A 47 -0.11 13.77 17.34
CA LYS A 47 -0.31 13.13 18.65
C LYS A 47 -0.71 11.67 18.52
N ALA A 48 -1.55 11.34 17.54
CA ALA A 48 -1.90 9.96 17.24
C ALA A 48 -0.67 9.13 16.84
N LEU A 49 0.24 9.71 16.06
CA LEU A 49 1.46 9.05 15.62
C LEU A 49 2.51 8.88 16.74
N GLU A 50 2.58 9.79 17.70
CA GLU A 50 3.44 9.65 18.89
C GLU A 50 3.02 8.47 19.80
N LEU A 51 1.72 8.16 19.80
CA LEU A 51 1.12 7.22 20.74
C LEU A 51 0.89 5.82 20.16
N ILE A 52 1.00 5.68 18.84
CA ILE A 52 0.87 4.38 18.17
C ILE A 52 2.18 3.58 18.28
N PRO A 53 2.14 2.29 18.65
CA PRO A 53 3.35 1.47 18.69
C PRO A 53 3.96 1.26 17.30
N ASP A 54 5.29 1.15 17.26
CA ASP A 54 6.01 0.87 16.02
C ASP A 54 5.54 -0.42 15.33
N GLY A 55 5.49 -0.35 14.00
CA GLY A 55 5.05 -1.45 13.15
C GLY A 55 3.54 -1.75 13.22
N HIS A 56 2.74 -0.98 13.97
CA HIS A 56 1.28 -1.18 13.98
C HIS A 56 0.67 -0.85 12.60
N PRO A 57 -0.23 -1.67 12.04
CA PRO A 57 -0.77 -1.47 10.68
C PRO A 57 -1.43 -0.10 10.44
N ARG A 58 -1.99 0.50 11.50
CA ARG A 58 -2.65 1.83 11.42
C ARG A 58 -1.69 3.00 11.27
N VAL A 59 -0.37 2.81 11.42
CA VAL A 59 0.62 3.88 11.19
C VAL A 59 0.46 4.47 9.78
N SER A 60 0.29 3.62 8.75
CA SER A 60 0.10 4.08 7.37
C SER A 60 -1.19 4.88 7.19
N THR A 61 -2.26 4.53 7.92
CA THR A 61 -3.52 5.27 7.88
C THR A 61 -3.38 6.65 8.53
N ILE A 62 -2.75 6.72 9.71
CA ILE A 62 -2.51 7.99 10.40
C ILE A 62 -1.63 8.89 9.54
N LEU A 63 -0.55 8.37 8.95
CA LEU A 63 0.33 9.12 8.05
C LEU A 63 -0.38 9.59 6.79
N ASN A 64 -1.22 8.77 6.15
CA ASN A 64 -2.00 9.20 4.99
C ASN A 64 -2.95 10.36 5.34
N ASN A 65 -3.64 10.27 6.48
CA ASN A 65 -4.52 11.33 6.95
C ASN A 65 -3.72 12.60 7.29
N LEU A 66 -2.58 12.45 7.97
CA LEU A 66 -1.68 13.57 8.28
C LEU A 66 -1.19 14.27 7.02
N GLY A 67 -0.73 13.51 6.02
CA GLY A 67 -0.30 14.07 4.74
C GLY A 67 -1.44 14.79 4.02
N THR A 68 -2.67 14.29 4.12
CA THR A 68 -3.86 14.94 3.56
C THR A 68 -4.17 16.26 4.27
N ALA A 69 -4.14 16.28 5.61
CA ALA A 69 -4.31 17.49 6.39
C ALA A 69 -3.21 18.52 6.12
N GLN A 70 -1.95 18.08 6.02
CA GLN A 70 -0.81 18.94 5.67
C GLN A 70 -0.91 19.48 4.24
N SER A 71 -1.39 18.68 3.28
CA SER A 71 -1.66 19.15 1.91
C SER A 71 -2.72 20.24 1.89
N LYS A 72 -3.78 20.10 2.70
CA LYS A 72 -4.83 21.12 2.84
C LYS A 72 -4.32 22.38 3.55
N LEU A 73 -3.45 22.22 4.55
CA LEU A 73 -2.78 23.35 5.20
C LEU A 73 -1.90 24.09 4.20
N TYR A 74 -1.11 23.37 3.40
CA TYR A 74 -0.32 23.96 2.31
C TYR A 74 -1.20 24.71 1.31
N GLU A 75 -2.34 24.15 0.89
CA GLU A 75 -3.27 24.84 -0.01
C GLU A 75 -3.83 26.14 0.59
N HIS A 76 -3.82 26.28 1.92
CA HIS A 76 -4.19 27.51 2.62
C HIS A 76 -3.02 28.49 2.78
N THR A 77 -1.84 28.01 3.19
CA THR A 77 -0.69 28.86 3.54
C THR A 77 0.23 29.16 2.37
N LEU A 78 0.23 28.29 1.34
CA LEU A 78 1.08 28.30 0.16
C LEU A 78 2.58 28.31 0.46
N THR A 79 3.00 27.83 1.65
CA THR A 79 4.42 27.82 2.03
C THR A 79 5.14 26.57 1.56
N VAL A 80 6.42 26.71 1.19
CA VAL A 80 7.29 25.58 0.83
C VAL A 80 7.52 24.62 2.00
N ILE A 81 7.42 25.11 3.25
CA ILE A 81 7.61 24.31 4.46
C ILE A 81 6.45 23.32 4.60
N ASP A 82 5.21 23.81 4.50
CA ASP A 82 4.01 22.97 4.59
C ASP A 82 3.92 21.99 3.41
N PHE A 83 4.32 22.43 2.20
CA PHE A 83 4.43 21.57 1.03
C PHE A 83 5.38 20.39 1.25
N LYS A 84 6.61 20.67 1.71
CA LYS A 84 7.62 19.64 1.96
C LYS A 84 7.19 18.68 3.06
N ALA A 85 6.56 19.20 4.12
CA ALA A 85 6.03 18.37 5.21
C ALA A 85 4.97 17.39 4.70
N ALA A 86 4.03 17.84 3.85
CA ALA A 86 3.02 16.96 3.26
C ALA A 86 3.66 15.85 2.38
N VAL A 87 4.59 16.22 1.50
CA VAL A 87 5.30 15.27 0.62
C VAL A 87 6.06 14.22 1.44
N GLU A 88 6.83 14.65 2.45
CA GLU A 88 7.58 13.76 3.32
C GLU A 88 6.66 12.77 4.05
N THR A 89 5.56 13.26 4.64
CA THR A 89 4.60 12.42 5.34
C THR A 89 3.95 11.39 4.42
N PHE A 90 3.56 11.78 3.21
CA PHE A 90 3.02 10.81 2.24
C PHE A 90 4.04 9.74 1.88
N LEU A 91 5.30 10.12 1.61
CA LEU A 91 6.36 9.16 1.29
C LEU A 91 6.66 8.22 2.47
N ARG A 92 6.62 8.71 3.71
CA ARG A 92 6.70 7.88 4.92
C ARG A 92 5.57 6.86 4.97
N ALA A 93 4.33 7.26 4.67
CA ALA A 93 3.19 6.35 4.61
C ALA A 93 3.41 5.20 3.61
N THR A 94 4.04 5.45 2.47
CA THR A 94 4.33 4.40 1.46
C THR A 94 5.34 3.35 1.94
N SER A 95 6.23 3.72 2.87
CA SER A 95 7.38 2.92 3.30
C SER A 95 7.04 1.97 4.46
N HIS A 96 5.90 2.16 5.12
CA HIS A 96 5.46 1.29 6.23
C HIS A 96 4.78 0.02 5.71
N LEU A 97 5.56 -1.04 5.53
CA LEU A 97 5.13 -2.33 4.98
C LEU A 97 4.00 -3.03 5.76
N SER A 98 3.85 -2.73 7.07
CA SER A 98 2.74 -3.27 7.87
C SER A 98 1.39 -2.63 7.58
N GLY A 99 1.37 -1.53 6.80
CA GLY A 99 0.15 -0.86 6.37
C GLY A 99 -0.54 -1.57 5.20
N LYS A 100 -1.85 -1.39 5.10
CA LYS A 100 -2.65 -1.89 3.96
C LYS A 100 -2.09 -1.36 2.63
N PRO A 101 -1.89 -2.23 1.61
CA PRO A 101 -1.39 -1.80 0.31
C PRO A 101 -2.24 -0.71 -0.35
N SER A 102 -3.57 -0.76 -0.17
CA SER A 102 -4.49 0.26 -0.68
C SER A 102 -4.23 1.65 -0.10
N ILE A 103 -3.93 1.74 1.21
CA ILE A 103 -3.63 3.01 1.88
C ILE A 103 -2.26 3.53 1.47
N ARG A 104 -1.25 2.65 1.38
CA ARG A 104 0.08 3.02 0.87
C ARG A 104 0.00 3.56 -0.55
N PHE A 105 -0.80 2.92 -1.41
CA PHE A 105 -1.06 3.38 -2.77
C PHE A 105 -1.76 4.73 -2.81
N GLN A 106 -2.81 4.91 -2.00
CA GLN A 106 -3.51 6.19 -1.90
C GLN A 106 -2.55 7.31 -1.49
N ALA A 107 -1.70 7.09 -0.49
CA ALA A 107 -0.70 8.07 -0.07
C ALA A 107 0.28 8.41 -1.21
N ALA A 108 0.76 7.40 -1.95
CA ALA A 108 1.64 7.60 -3.09
C ALA A 108 0.96 8.40 -4.22
N ALA A 109 -0.30 8.08 -4.54
CA ALA A 109 -1.09 8.79 -5.55
C ALA A 109 -1.37 10.24 -5.13
N SER A 110 -1.71 10.49 -3.86
CA SER A 110 -1.87 11.83 -3.30
C SER A 110 -0.57 12.63 -3.39
N CYS A 111 0.58 12.01 -3.12
CA CYS A 111 1.89 12.65 -3.27
C CYS A 111 2.17 13.05 -4.72
N VAL A 112 1.94 12.14 -5.68
CA VAL A 112 2.08 12.45 -7.12
C VAL A 112 1.17 13.59 -7.54
N SER A 113 -0.10 13.59 -7.10
CA SER A 113 -1.04 14.68 -7.39
C SER A 113 -0.57 16.02 -6.80
N LEU A 114 -0.08 16.02 -5.56
CA LEU A 114 0.46 17.22 -4.92
C LEU A 114 1.69 17.76 -5.66
N LEU A 115 2.63 16.90 -6.04
CA LEU A 115 3.84 17.28 -6.79
C LEU A 115 3.49 17.80 -8.19
N SER A 116 2.58 17.12 -8.90
CA SER A 116 2.19 17.48 -10.27
C SER A 116 1.46 18.82 -10.36
N ARG A 117 0.67 19.17 -9.34
CA ARG A 117 -0.04 20.46 -9.28
C ARG A 117 0.88 21.63 -8.91
N ASN A 118 2.03 21.36 -8.30
CA ASN A 118 2.87 22.39 -7.69
C ASN A 118 4.31 22.33 -8.22
N THR A 119 4.45 22.50 -9.53
CA THR A 119 5.74 22.46 -10.25
C THR A 119 6.72 23.55 -9.83
N ALA A 120 6.25 24.61 -9.17
CA ALA A 120 7.10 25.66 -8.60
C ALA A 120 7.99 25.14 -7.45
N PHE A 121 7.53 24.13 -6.70
CA PHE A 121 8.26 23.55 -5.57
C PHE A 121 8.70 22.10 -5.81
N ALA A 122 7.98 21.37 -6.67
CA ALA A 122 8.29 20.00 -7.01
C ALA A 122 9.52 19.94 -7.94
N THR A 123 10.48 19.08 -7.60
CA THR A 123 11.53 18.70 -8.55
C THR A 123 11.14 17.43 -9.28
N MET A 124 11.74 17.24 -10.45
CA MET A 124 11.49 16.02 -11.24
C MET A 124 11.88 14.76 -10.47
N ASP A 125 12.97 14.80 -9.69
CA ASP A 125 13.40 13.67 -8.87
C ASP A 125 12.37 13.29 -7.79
N MET A 126 11.71 14.26 -7.16
CA MET A 126 10.63 13.98 -6.20
C MET A 126 9.47 13.28 -6.89
N LEU A 127 9.06 13.77 -8.07
CA LEU A 127 7.96 13.20 -8.84
C LEU A 127 8.29 11.76 -9.28
N LEU A 128 9.49 11.52 -9.80
CA LEU A 128 9.95 10.19 -10.17
C LEU A 128 10.06 9.27 -8.95
N SER A 129 10.49 9.79 -7.80
CA SER A 129 10.52 9.02 -6.56
C SER A 129 9.13 8.68 -6.04
N ALA A 130 8.12 9.53 -6.24
CA ALA A 130 6.74 9.21 -5.85
C ALA A 130 6.13 8.16 -6.79
N HIS A 131 6.36 8.27 -8.10
CA HIS A 131 5.93 7.26 -9.06
C HIS A 131 6.58 5.90 -8.83
N SER A 132 7.87 5.85 -8.47
CA SER A 132 8.54 4.57 -8.17
C SER A 132 7.88 3.85 -6.99
N ARG A 133 7.41 4.57 -5.97
CA ARG A 133 6.63 3.98 -4.86
C ARG A 133 5.34 3.35 -5.34
N ILE A 134 4.64 4.00 -6.27
CA ILE A 134 3.42 3.44 -6.86
C ILE A 134 3.73 2.14 -7.58
N ILE A 135 4.71 2.15 -8.49
CA ILE A 135 5.11 0.97 -9.27
C ILE A 135 5.49 -0.20 -8.34
N ALA A 136 6.20 0.08 -7.24
CA ALA A 136 6.58 -0.93 -6.25
C ALA A 136 5.39 -1.55 -5.50
N ILE A 137 4.28 -0.81 -5.30
CA ILE A 137 3.09 -1.29 -4.59
C ILE A 137 2.15 -2.06 -5.53
N LEU A 138 2.22 -1.84 -6.85
CA LEU A 138 1.30 -2.45 -7.83
C LEU A 138 1.08 -3.96 -7.68
N PRO A 139 2.12 -4.80 -7.47
CA PRO A 139 1.94 -6.25 -7.32
C PRO A 139 1.12 -6.64 -6.09
N GLU A 140 1.10 -5.81 -5.05
CA GLU A 140 0.30 -6.03 -3.84
C GLU A 140 -1.18 -5.67 -4.05
N ILE A 141 -1.49 -4.78 -5.01
CA ILE A 141 -2.87 -4.35 -5.33
C ILE A 141 -3.53 -5.28 -6.34
N VAL A 142 -2.85 -5.55 -7.46
CA VAL A 142 -3.35 -6.42 -8.52
C VAL A 142 -3.02 -7.88 -8.17
N TRP A 143 -3.59 -8.31 -7.05
CA TRP A 143 -3.30 -9.61 -6.47
C TRP A 143 -4.11 -10.73 -7.14
N LEU A 144 -3.43 -11.85 -7.41
CA LEU A 144 -3.92 -12.99 -8.17
C LEU A 144 -5.04 -13.80 -7.51
N GLY A 145 -5.19 -13.72 -6.18
CA GLY A 145 -6.26 -14.45 -5.48
C GLY A 145 -7.57 -13.66 -5.30
N HIS A 146 -7.69 -12.48 -5.92
CA HIS A 146 -8.97 -11.79 -6.04
C HIS A 146 -9.83 -12.43 -7.14
N ASP A 147 -11.15 -12.28 -7.03
CA ASP A 147 -12.07 -12.64 -8.10
C ASP A 147 -11.69 -11.96 -9.43
N ILE A 148 -11.94 -12.65 -10.55
CA ILE A 148 -11.56 -12.23 -11.89
C ILE A 148 -12.12 -10.84 -12.26
N HIS A 149 -13.33 -10.50 -11.83
CA HIS A 149 -13.93 -9.19 -12.10
C HIS A 149 -13.21 -8.08 -11.33
N ARG A 150 -12.87 -8.33 -10.06
CA ARG A 150 -12.09 -7.38 -9.25
C ARG A 150 -10.70 -7.17 -9.81
N ARG A 151 -10.06 -8.24 -10.33
CA ARG A 151 -8.74 -8.15 -10.98
C ARG A 151 -8.77 -7.34 -12.26
N PHE A 152 -9.81 -7.51 -13.10
CA PHE A 152 -9.97 -6.74 -14.32
C PHE A 152 -10.17 -5.24 -14.03
N TRP A 153 -11.01 -4.91 -13.05
CA TRP A 153 -11.25 -3.53 -12.62
C TRP A 153 -9.98 -2.87 -12.08
N GLU A 154 -9.26 -3.53 -11.18
CA GLU A 154 -8.00 -3.00 -10.63
C GLU A 154 -6.94 -2.84 -11.74
N SER A 155 -6.80 -3.82 -12.64
CA SER A 155 -5.82 -3.76 -13.74
C SER A 155 -6.09 -2.60 -14.70
N SER A 156 -7.35 -2.38 -15.06
CA SER A 156 -7.76 -1.27 -15.91
C SER A 156 -7.41 0.09 -15.28
N ARG A 157 -7.65 0.22 -13.97
CA ARG A 157 -7.28 1.40 -13.18
C ARG A 157 -5.76 1.59 -13.12
N MET A 158 -5.00 0.50 -12.94
CA MET A 158 -3.53 0.57 -12.86
C MET A 158 -2.86 0.92 -14.19
N GLY A 159 -3.48 0.59 -15.34
CA GLY A 159 -2.95 0.97 -16.65
C GLY A 159 -2.76 2.48 -16.79
N GLN A 160 -3.73 3.28 -16.35
CA GLN A 160 -3.61 4.75 -16.35
C GLN A 160 -2.46 5.24 -15.47
N VAL A 161 -2.28 4.60 -14.32
CA VAL A 161 -1.28 4.98 -13.32
C VAL A 161 0.13 4.66 -13.79
N VAL A 162 0.34 3.48 -14.41
CA VAL A 162 1.61 3.11 -15.05
C VAL A 162 1.92 4.06 -16.20
N ASN A 163 0.95 4.35 -17.07
CA ASN A 163 1.15 5.26 -18.20
C ASN A 163 1.55 6.66 -17.74
N ALA A 164 0.93 7.19 -16.69
CA ALA A 164 1.32 8.47 -16.09
C ALA A 164 2.76 8.43 -15.55
N ALA A 165 3.16 7.34 -14.88
CA ALA A 165 4.53 7.16 -14.40
C ALA A 165 5.54 7.13 -15.57
N VAL A 166 5.25 6.36 -16.62
CA VAL A 166 6.11 6.26 -17.82
C VAL A 166 6.23 7.62 -18.51
N ALA A 167 5.12 8.35 -18.68
CA ALA A 167 5.13 9.70 -19.25
C ALA A 167 5.98 10.66 -18.42
N ALA A 168 5.87 10.63 -17.09
CA ALA A 168 6.72 11.41 -16.20
C ALA A 168 8.20 11.04 -16.35
N ALA A 169 8.54 9.74 -16.42
CA ALA A 169 9.92 9.31 -16.65
C ALA A 169 10.49 9.80 -18.00
N ILE A 170 9.70 9.77 -19.06
CA ILE A 170 10.10 10.30 -20.38
C ILE A 170 10.33 11.81 -20.32
N ALA A 171 9.39 12.56 -19.72
CA ALA A 171 9.52 14.01 -19.55
C ALA A 171 10.77 14.38 -18.74
N GLY A 172 11.14 13.54 -17.77
CA GLY A 172 12.34 13.72 -16.93
C GLY A 172 13.62 13.20 -17.56
N ARG A 173 13.58 12.76 -18.83
CA ARG A 173 14.69 12.12 -19.55
C ARG A 173 15.25 10.87 -18.85
N ALA A 174 14.48 10.26 -17.95
CA ALA A 174 14.82 9.02 -17.26
C ALA A 174 14.34 7.80 -18.07
N LEU A 175 14.82 7.69 -19.31
CA LEU A 175 14.32 6.71 -20.29
C LEU A 175 14.47 5.25 -19.84
N SER A 176 15.54 4.92 -19.10
CA SER A 176 15.73 3.59 -18.51
C SER A 176 14.59 3.23 -17.55
N ARG A 177 14.28 4.11 -16.61
CA ARG A 177 13.14 3.93 -15.68
C ARG A 177 11.80 3.86 -16.41
N ALA A 178 11.63 4.64 -17.48
CA ALA A 178 10.42 4.60 -18.29
C ALA A 178 10.17 3.21 -18.88
N VAL A 179 11.22 2.59 -19.43
CA VAL A 179 11.15 1.22 -19.96
C VAL A 179 10.91 0.21 -18.84
N GLU A 180 11.62 0.33 -17.71
CA GLU A 180 11.42 -0.54 -16.54
C GLU A 180 9.97 -0.50 -16.02
N TRP A 181 9.38 0.68 -15.92
CA TRP A 181 8.01 0.84 -15.42
C TRP A 181 6.97 0.36 -16.42
N LEU A 182 7.21 0.58 -17.72
CA LEU A 182 6.36 0.05 -18.79
C LEU A 182 6.36 -1.49 -18.76
N GLU A 183 7.53 -2.10 -18.67
CA GLU A 183 7.67 -3.55 -18.57
C GLU A 183 7.09 -4.08 -17.25
N ALA A 184 7.23 -3.37 -16.14
CA ALA A 184 6.60 -3.76 -14.87
C ALA A 184 5.06 -3.77 -14.97
N GLY A 185 4.45 -2.76 -15.60
CA GLY A 185 3.01 -2.71 -15.83
C GLY A 185 2.54 -3.81 -16.79
N ARG A 186 3.26 -4.03 -17.88
CA ARG A 186 2.97 -5.11 -18.84
C ARG A 186 3.12 -6.49 -18.20
N ALA A 187 4.18 -6.71 -17.44
CA ALA A 187 4.40 -7.96 -16.72
C ALA A 187 3.27 -8.27 -15.74
N LEU A 188 2.66 -7.26 -15.11
CA LEU A 188 1.50 -7.43 -14.24
C LEU A 188 0.27 -7.88 -15.03
N ILE A 189 -0.01 -7.26 -16.17
CA ILE A 189 -1.09 -7.65 -17.09
C ILE A 189 -0.86 -9.05 -17.65
N TRP A 190 0.38 -9.37 -18.06
CA TRP A 190 0.75 -10.70 -18.52
C TRP A 190 0.71 -11.73 -17.39
N ALA A 191 1.01 -11.37 -16.15
CA ALA A 191 0.78 -12.23 -15.00
C ALA A 191 -0.73 -12.46 -14.78
N GLN A 192 -1.60 -11.50 -15.10
CA GLN A 192 -3.05 -11.73 -15.06
C GLN A 192 -3.50 -12.67 -16.18
N VAL A 193 -3.10 -12.42 -17.43
CA VAL A 193 -3.43 -13.28 -18.58
C VAL A 193 -2.82 -14.67 -18.40
N SER A 194 -1.60 -14.75 -17.88
CA SER A 194 -0.95 -15.99 -17.50
C SER A 194 -1.53 -16.58 -16.23
N SER A 195 -2.22 -15.85 -15.35
CA SER A 195 -2.95 -16.45 -14.22
C SER A 195 -4.32 -16.99 -14.60
N LEU A 196 -4.81 -16.63 -15.80
CA LEU A 196 -5.80 -17.47 -16.49
C LEU A 196 -5.17 -18.81 -16.91
N ARG A 197 -3.85 -18.95 -16.76
CA ARG A 197 -3.03 -20.17 -16.80
C ARG A 197 -2.17 -20.32 -15.51
N THR A 198 -2.85 -20.43 -14.36
CA THR A 198 -2.52 -21.50 -13.41
C THR A 198 -1.19 -21.52 -12.60
N PRO A 199 -0.55 -20.47 -12.04
CA PRO A 199 0.49 -20.74 -11.02
C PRO A 199 -0.09 -21.28 -9.71
N LEU A 200 -1.29 -20.79 -9.34
CA LEU A 200 -2.00 -21.28 -8.16
C LEU A 200 -2.65 -22.63 -8.43
N ASP A 201 -3.12 -22.87 -9.66
CA ASP A 201 -3.72 -24.15 -10.04
C ASP A 201 -2.63 -25.20 -10.33
N GLU A 202 -1.45 -24.84 -10.87
CA GLU A 202 -0.28 -25.74 -10.92
C GLU A 202 0.21 -26.08 -9.51
N LEU A 203 0.20 -25.11 -8.59
CA LEU A 203 0.47 -25.38 -7.18
C LEU A 203 -0.64 -26.23 -6.55
N TYR A 204 -1.90 -26.06 -6.97
CA TYR A 204 -3.02 -26.87 -6.49
C TYR A 204 -2.92 -28.31 -7.01
N ASP A 205 -2.51 -28.49 -8.27
CA ASP A 205 -2.32 -29.77 -8.92
C ASP A 205 -1.11 -30.53 -8.33
N ALA A 206 0.00 -29.83 -8.05
CA ALA A 206 1.20 -30.44 -7.49
C ALA A 206 1.18 -30.56 -5.95
N HIS A 207 0.67 -29.54 -5.27
CA HIS A 207 0.73 -29.36 -3.81
C HIS A 207 -0.56 -28.73 -3.24
N PRO A 208 -1.71 -29.43 -3.31
CA PRO A 208 -3.03 -28.88 -2.98
C PRO A 208 -3.11 -28.31 -1.55
N LYS A 209 -2.46 -28.96 -0.58
CA LYS A 209 -2.40 -28.47 0.80
C LYS A 209 -1.67 -27.13 0.93
N LEU A 210 -0.55 -26.93 0.22
CA LEU A 210 0.19 -25.67 0.27
C LEU A 210 -0.58 -24.54 -0.41
N ALA A 211 -1.31 -24.85 -1.49
CA ALA A 211 -2.18 -23.89 -2.15
C ALA A 211 -3.32 -23.44 -1.23
N ASP A 212 -4.00 -24.37 -0.54
CA ASP A 212 -5.06 -24.05 0.42
C ASP A 212 -4.54 -23.31 1.65
N ASP A 213 -3.42 -23.73 2.23
CA ASP A 213 -2.80 -23.04 3.37
C ASP A 213 -2.42 -21.60 3.00
N LEU A 214 -1.84 -21.39 1.82
CA LEU A 214 -1.50 -20.05 1.32
C LEU A 214 -2.75 -19.19 1.11
N ARG A 215 -3.84 -19.77 0.58
CA ARG A 215 -5.12 -19.09 0.38
C ARG A 215 -5.75 -18.68 1.71
N ILE A 216 -5.77 -19.57 2.68
CA ILE A 216 -6.34 -19.34 4.02
C ILE A 216 -5.57 -18.25 4.75
N VAL A 217 -4.24 -18.35 4.82
CA VAL A 217 -3.40 -17.37 5.52
C VAL A 217 -3.55 -15.98 4.90
N ARG A 218 -3.55 -15.87 3.57
CA ARG A 218 -3.73 -14.57 2.89
C ARG A 218 -5.12 -13.97 3.09
N THR A 219 -6.17 -14.79 3.03
CA THR A 219 -7.54 -14.31 3.31
C THR A 219 -7.64 -13.76 4.74
N ARG A 220 -7.07 -14.48 5.72
CA ARG A 220 -7.04 -14.02 7.12
C ARG A 220 -6.17 -12.79 7.32
N LEU A 221 -5.08 -12.64 6.57
CA LEU A 221 -4.21 -11.45 6.61
C LEU A 221 -4.96 -10.20 6.10
N GLN A 222 -5.79 -10.34 5.06
CA GLN A 222 -6.65 -9.28 4.56
C GLN A 222 -7.77 -8.93 5.54
N THR A 223 -8.46 -9.94 6.08
CA THR A 223 -9.56 -9.73 7.03
C THR A 223 -9.07 -9.18 8.36
N SER A 224 -7.93 -9.63 8.90
CA SER A 224 -7.35 -9.10 10.15
C SER A 224 -6.97 -7.62 10.03
N ALA A 225 -6.53 -7.18 8.84
CA ALA A 225 -6.32 -5.77 8.58
C ALA A 225 -7.64 -4.97 8.62
N TYR A 226 -8.77 -5.60 8.28
CA TYR A 226 -10.12 -5.00 8.26
C TYR A 226 -10.80 -5.03 9.64
N ASP A 227 -10.74 -6.16 10.35
CA ASP A 227 -11.40 -6.41 11.64
C ASP A 227 -10.83 -5.56 12.79
N GLY A 228 -9.56 -5.15 12.71
CA GLY A 228 -8.99 -4.16 13.61
C GLY A 228 -9.67 -2.79 13.55
N PHE A 229 -10.51 -2.55 12.53
CA PHE A 229 -11.31 -1.35 12.35
C PHE A 229 -12.78 -1.54 12.74
N SER A 230 -13.39 -2.72 12.48
CA SER A 230 -14.83 -2.95 12.68
C SER A 230 -15.21 -3.27 14.14
N ARG A 231 -14.39 -4.03 14.88
CA ARG A 231 -14.73 -4.44 16.27
C ARG A 231 -14.73 -3.30 17.30
N ARG A 232 -14.41 -2.07 16.92
CA ARG A 232 -14.51 -0.90 17.81
C ARG A 232 -15.72 -0.01 17.55
N SER A 233 -16.53 -0.29 16.52
CA SER A 233 -17.81 0.39 16.34
C SER A 233 -18.89 -0.16 17.28
N ASP A 234 -18.87 -1.47 17.56
CA ASP A 234 -19.93 -2.15 18.34
C ASP A 234 -19.61 -2.32 19.84
N SER A 235 -18.39 -2.03 20.30
CA SER A 235 -17.97 -2.25 21.70
C SER A 235 -18.03 -1.01 22.60
N LEU A 236 -18.82 0.00 22.23
CA LEU A 236 -19.13 1.14 23.11
C LEU A 236 -20.17 0.78 24.20
N ALA A 237 -20.61 -0.47 24.29
CA ALA A 237 -21.68 -0.88 25.18
C ALA A 237 -21.29 -1.84 26.33
N ASP A 238 -20.06 -2.39 26.41
CA ASP A 238 -19.76 -3.36 27.47
C ASP A 238 -18.40 -3.14 28.15
N GLY A 239 -18.47 -2.72 29.42
CA GLY A 239 -17.35 -2.31 30.25
C GLY A 239 -16.61 -3.45 30.95
N THR A 240 -16.11 -4.44 30.20
CA THR A 240 -15.31 -5.52 30.82
C THR A 240 -13.95 -5.75 30.13
N GLY A 241 -12.90 -5.49 30.90
CA GLY A 241 -11.72 -6.37 31.02
C GLY A 241 -10.79 -6.63 29.82
N LEU A 242 -9.55 -6.14 29.94
CA LEU A 242 -8.32 -6.93 29.79
C LEU A 242 -8.25 -7.97 28.64
N ALA A 243 -7.82 -7.54 27.45
CA ALA A 243 -7.15 -8.44 26.50
C ALA A 243 -6.17 -7.65 25.61
N GLY A 244 -4.88 -8.03 25.63
CA GLY A 244 -3.86 -7.44 24.75
C GLY A 244 -4.29 -7.55 23.29
N ASN A 245 -4.06 -6.52 22.47
CA ASN A 245 -4.65 -6.36 21.13
C ASN A 245 -4.42 -7.61 20.24
N PRO A 246 -5.36 -8.58 20.25
CA PRO A 246 -5.12 -9.88 19.64
C PRO A 246 -4.99 -9.71 18.13
N ALA A 247 -5.73 -8.75 17.57
CA ALA A 247 -5.73 -8.46 16.14
C ALA A 247 -4.37 -7.98 15.61
N ALA A 248 -3.61 -7.17 16.37
CA ALA A 248 -2.29 -6.71 15.94
C ALA A 248 -1.22 -7.80 16.05
N ASP A 249 -1.26 -8.59 17.12
CA ASP A 249 -0.35 -9.72 17.31
C ASP A 249 -0.67 -10.85 16.33
N ASP A 250 -1.95 -11.10 16.05
CA ASP A 250 -2.38 -12.10 15.08
C ASP A 250 -2.06 -11.68 13.64
N HIS A 251 -2.18 -10.38 13.31
CA HIS A 251 -1.74 -9.87 12.01
C HIS A 251 -0.23 -10.05 11.81
N ARG A 252 0.60 -9.74 12.84
CA ARG A 252 2.05 -9.99 12.79
C ARG A 252 2.37 -11.48 12.63
N LYS A 253 1.67 -12.36 13.33
CA LYS A 253 1.83 -13.82 13.17
C LYS A 253 1.48 -14.28 11.75
N LEU A 254 0.38 -13.77 11.18
CA LEU A 254 -0.06 -14.10 9.83
C LEU A 254 0.95 -13.66 8.77
N VAL A 255 1.60 -12.50 8.94
CA VAL A 255 2.69 -12.06 8.06
C VAL A 255 3.87 -13.03 8.10
N ILE A 256 4.30 -13.43 9.30
CA ILE A 256 5.40 -14.40 9.46
C ILE A 256 5.03 -15.77 8.86
N GLU A 257 3.78 -16.21 9.05
CA GLU A 257 3.29 -17.47 8.49
C GLU A 257 3.21 -17.43 6.96
N HIS A 258 2.79 -16.30 6.39
CA HIS A 258 2.77 -16.05 4.96
C HIS A 258 4.19 -16.11 4.34
N GLU A 259 5.18 -15.48 4.97
CA GLU A 259 6.59 -15.55 4.54
C GLU A 259 7.14 -16.98 4.62
N LYS A 260 6.84 -17.71 5.69
CA LYS A 260 7.24 -19.12 5.85
C LYS A 260 6.63 -20.00 4.76
N LEU A 261 5.37 -19.82 4.43
CA LEU A 261 4.70 -20.57 3.36
C LEU A 261 5.32 -20.28 1.99
N LEU A 262 5.60 -19.01 1.67
CA LEU A 262 6.29 -18.66 0.43
C LEU A 262 7.68 -19.28 0.35
N LYS A 263 8.43 -19.30 1.46
CA LYS A 263 9.75 -19.94 1.51
C LYS A 263 9.67 -21.46 1.32
N LYS A 264 8.64 -22.11 1.84
CA LYS A 264 8.39 -23.55 1.60
C LYS A 264 8.05 -23.83 0.14
N ILE A 265 7.14 -23.06 -0.46
CA ILE A 265 6.74 -23.23 -1.86
C ILE A 265 7.93 -23.02 -2.79
N ARG A 266 8.76 -22.00 -2.54
CA ARG A 266 10.00 -21.76 -3.31
C ARG A 266 11.11 -22.79 -3.08
N GLY A 267 10.97 -23.64 -2.07
CA GLY A 267 11.83 -24.79 -1.85
C GLY A 267 11.37 -26.05 -2.58
N SER A 268 10.19 -26.02 -3.22
CA SER A 268 9.68 -27.16 -4.01
C SER A 268 10.24 -27.13 -5.44
N PRO A 269 10.57 -28.29 -6.03
CA PRO A 269 11.02 -28.38 -7.42
C PRO A 269 9.99 -27.81 -8.39
N GLY A 270 10.40 -26.90 -9.28
CA GLY A 270 9.54 -26.25 -10.28
C GLY A 270 8.79 -25.01 -9.78
N PHE A 271 8.93 -24.65 -8.50
CA PHE A 271 8.33 -23.46 -7.89
C PHE A 271 9.36 -22.48 -7.32
N GLU A 272 10.63 -22.61 -7.71
CA GLU A 272 11.75 -21.81 -7.19
C GLU A 272 11.52 -20.30 -7.39
N ASP A 273 10.93 -19.94 -8.54
CA ASP A 273 10.57 -18.57 -8.91
C ASP A 273 9.12 -18.20 -8.57
N PHE A 274 8.44 -18.98 -7.73
CA PHE A 274 7.02 -18.77 -7.43
C PHE A 274 6.76 -17.37 -6.85
N LEU A 275 5.95 -16.59 -7.57
CA LEU A 275 5.63 -15.20 -7.29
C LEU A 275 6.86 -14.28 -7.18
N LEU A 276 7.95 -14.61 -7.87
CA LEU A 276 9.11 -13.72 -8.06
C LEU A 276 9.10 -13.08 -9.46
N PRO A 277 9.63 -11.85 -9.61
CA PRO A 277 9.87 -11.27 -10.93
C PRO A 277 10.84 -12.14 -11.73
N LYS A 278 10.51 -12.43 -13.00
CA LYS A 278 11.43 -13.19 -13.88
C LYS A 278 12.72 -12.39 -14.10
N SER A 279 13.87 -13.08 -14.00
CA SER A 279 15.16 -12.45 -14.26
C SER A 279 15.37 -12.17 -15.76
N TYR A 280 16.17 -11.15 -16.08
CA TYR A 280 16.50 -10.78 -17.47
C TYR A 280 17.00 -11.96 -18.32
N ASN A 281 17.80 -12.85 -17.73
CA ASN A 281 18.33 -14.04 -18.41
C ASN A 281 17.22 -15.06 -18.76
N GLN A 282 16.20 -15.23 -17.91
CA GLN A 282 15.07 -16.12 -18.18
C GLN A 282 14.13 -15.56 -19.26
N LEU A 283 14.03 -14.24 -19.37
CA LEU A 283 13.29 -13.58 -20.45
C LEU A 283 13.97 -13.80 -21.80
N LEU A 284 15.31 -13.80 -21.85
CA LEU A 284 16.08 -14.09 -23.08
C LEU A 284 15.93 -15.54 -23.55
N THR A 285 15.98 -16.52 -22.65
CA THR A 285 15.80 -17.95 -23.01
C THR A 285 14.40 -18.23 -23.57
N SER A 286 13.37 -17.49 -23.10
CA SER A 286 12.01 -17.60 -23.65
C SER A 286 11.89 -17.02 -25.07
N ARG A 287 12.72 -16.03 -25.41
CA ARG A 287 12.76 -15.39 -26.72
C ARG A 287 13.34 -16.31 -27.80
N ALA A 288 14.28 -17.18 -27.42
CA ALA A 288 14.83 -18.21 -28.31
C ALA A 288 13.82 -19.30 -28.69
N ARG A 289 12.65 -19.38 -28.03
CA ARG A 289 11.56 -20.32 -28.36
C ARG A 289 10.40 -19.69 -29.14
N LEU A 290 10.40 -18.37 -29.32
CA LEU A 290 9.32 -17.63 -29.97
C LEU A 290 9.86 -16.87 -31.20
N ASP A 291 10.30 -17.62 -32.21
CA ASP A 291 10.45 -17.15 -33.60
C ASP A 291 9.07 -17.05 -34.27
N GLY A 292 8.14 -16.35 -33.62
CA GLY A 292 6.78 -16.10 -34.12
C GLY A 292 6.55 -14.62 -34.34
N ALA A 293 6.07 -14.26 -35.53
CA ALA A 293 5.92 -12.88 -36.00
C ALA A 293 5.17 -11.97 -35.02
N VAL A 294 5.75 -10.80 -34.74
CA VAL A 294 5.11 -9.71 -34.00
C VAL A 294 4.10 -9.03 -34.92
N VAL A 295 2.81 -9.28 -34.72
CA VAL A 295 1.76 -8.47 -35.34
C VAL A 295 1.57 -7.21 -34.50
N SER A 296 2.01 -6.06 -35.01
CA SER A 296 1.61 -4.77 -34.44
C SER A 296 0.20 -4.45 -34.92
N SER A 297 -0.79 -4.52 -34.03
CA SER A 297 -2.07 -3.87 -34.29
C SER A 297 -1.89 -2.37 -34.06
N THR A 298 -1.83 -1.63 -35.17
CA THR A 298 -2.05 -0.18 -35.27
C THR A 298 -3.35 0.24 -34.61
#